data_AF-A0A4D5S4G7-F1
#
_entry.id   AF-A0A4D5S4G7-F1
#
_cell.length_a   1.000
_cell.length_b   1.000
_cell.length_c   1.000
_cell.angle_alpha   90.00
_cell.angle_beta   90.00
_cell.angle_gamma   90.00
#
_symmetry.space_group_name_H-M   'P 1'
#
loop_
_entity.id
_entity.type
_entity.pdbx_description
1 polymer ?
#
loop_
_entity_poly.entity_id
_entity_poly.type
_entity_poly.pdbx_seq_one_letter_code
_entity_poly.pdbx_strand_id
1 'polypeptide(L)'
;MKEPGKRYDKSHGQRGHDRGSWRRGGGGQRKGADGGAGPEVDESLPVVQMFRAFQVELDDRHDRHERLVKLSRDVTIESKRTIFLLHRIMGEQQKDKTLAEAHGKLSELQNSQLREIATELRDQCPYLYLRAYSPGVQEYVEAVTFYHYIKDGRLVSLEEICQPLVYDEQPEEAESDLVASGEGEAPPGGSPAQLRLEVTPTDYMLGVADLTGELMRKCINAVGQGNLEEPFVLCCLLRDVYSASGPSATRRGRE
;
A
#
# COMPACT_ATOMS: atom_id res chain seq x y z
N MET A 1 -66.86 43.78 18.97
CA MET A 1 -65.70 43.01 19.42
C MET A 1 -64.49 43.41 18.57
N LYS A 2 -63.54 44.07 19.24
CA LYS A 2 -62.13 44.40 18.94
C LYS A 2 -61.60 44.58 17.49
N GLU A 3 -61.02 45.78 17.37
CA GLU A 3 -60.09 46.38 16.41
C GLU A 3 -58.72 45.68 16.20
N PRO A 4 -57.88 46.18 15.25
CA PRO A 4 -56.81 45.43 14.59
C PRO A 4 -55.40 45.57 15.20
N GLY A 5 -54.51 44.71 14.67
CA GLY A 5 -53.05 44.70 14.65
C GLY A 5 -52.25 45.72 15.47
N LYS A 6 -51.51 45.20 16.46
CA LYS A 6 -50.30 45.83 17.00
C LYS A 6 -49.05 45.09 16.52
N ARG A 7 -48.26 45.74 15.68
CA ARG A 7 -46.83 45.44 15.47
C ARG A 7 -46.05 45.93 16.70
N TYR A 8 -45.17 45.09 17.23
CA TYR A 8 -44.01 45.50 18.02
C TYR A 8 -42.76 44.87 17.40
N ASP A 9 -41.72 45.68 17.32
CA ASP A 9 -40.45 45.48 16.63
C ASP A 9 -39.32 45.14 17.64
N LYS A 10 -38.26 44.52 17.10
CA LYS A 10 -36.88 44.32 17.60
C LYS A 10 -36.60 43.23 18.64
N SER A 11 -35.80 42.25 18.22
CA SER A 11 -34.35 42.32 18.47
C SER A 11 -33.56 41.24 17.73
N HIS A 12 -32.31 41.61 17.43
CA HIS A 12 -31.34 40.97 16.56
C HIS A 12 -30.87 39.57 17.01
N GLY A 13 -30.59 38.72 16.03
CA GLY A 13 -29.87 37.46 16.22
C GLY A 13 -29.42 36.81 14.92
N GLN A 14 -28.81 37.58 14.00
CA GLN A 14 -28.09 36.98 12.86
C GLN A 14 -26.79 36.34 13.37
N ARG A 15 -26.79 35.02 13.56
CA ARG A 15 -25.55 34.24 13.70
C ARG A 15 -24.98 34.01 12.31
N GLY A 16 -24.00 34.84 11.95
CA GLY A 16 -23.16 34.67 10.78
C GLY A 16 -22.34 33.37 10.87
N HIS A 17 -22.30 32.65 9.76
CA HIS A 17 -21.29 31.63 9.49
C HIS A 17 -19.95 32.33 9.28
N ASP A 18 -19.12 32.34 10.31
CA ASP A 18 -17.73 32.79 10.22
C ASP A 18 -16.92 31.69 9.51
N ARG A 19 -16.70 31.86 8.21
CA ARG A 19 -15.71 31.10 7.45
C ARG A 19 -14.35 31.63 7.85
N GLY A 20 -13.67 30.89 8.74
CA GLY A 20 -12.27 31.09 9.07
C GLY A 20 -11.40 31.04 7.81
N SER A 21 -11.19 32.21 7.21
CA SER A 21 -10.14 32.49 6.25
C SER A 21 -8.81 32.45 7.01
N TRP A 22 -8.05 31.37 6.83
CA TRP A 22 -6.69 31.29 7.31
C TRP A 22 -5.86 32.35 6.57
N ARG A 23 -5.70 33.49 7.24
CA ARG A 23 -4.81 34.57 6.85
C ARG A 23 -3.42 34.00 6.57
N ARG A 24 -3.00 34.18 5.32
CA ARG A 24 -1.62 34.17 4.84
C ARG A 24 -0.79 35.13 5.70
N GLY A 25 -0.17 34.59 6.75
CA GLY A 25 0.83 35.28 7.55
C GLY A 25 2.14 35.33 6.77
N GLY A 26 2.61 36.54 6.48
CA GLY A 26 3.90 36.79 5.84
C GLY A 26 5.04 36.24 6.70
N GLY A 27 5.66 35.16 6.23
CA GLY A 27 6.94 34.68 6.74
C GLY A 27 8.02 35.66 6.32
N GLY A 28 8.61 36.36 7.30
CA GLY A 28 9.74 37.24 7.10
C GLY A 28 10.89 36.51 6.41
N GLN A 29 11.34 37.07 5.31
CA GLN A 29 12.54 36.66 4.60
C GLN A 29 13.74 36.94 5.50
N ARG A 30 14.19 35.93 6.25
CA ARG A 30 15.53 35.91 6.81
C ARG A 30 16.48 35.75 5.64
N LYS A 31 17.05 36.88 5.19
CA LYS A 31 18.25 36.89 4.32
C LYS A 31 19.31 36.02 5.00
N GLY A 32 19.58 34.86 4.43
CA GLY A 32 20.73 34.03 4.80
C GLY A 32 21.99 34.86 4.55
N ALA A 33 22.63 35.25 5.65
CA ALA A 33 23.95 35.83 5.62
C ALA A 33 24.97 34.72 5.39
N ASP A 34 25.80 34.95 4.39
CA ASP A 34 27.18 34.51 4.27
C ASP A 34 27.45 33.01 4.13
N GLY A 35 27.76 32.61 2.90
CA GLY A 35 28.38 31.34 2.55
C GLY A 35 29.82 31.31 3.03
N GLY A 36 30.01 31.04 4.32
CA GLY A 36 31.30 30.62 4.85
C GLY A 36 31.69 29.31 4.18
N ALA A 37 32.69 29.36 3.30
CA ALA A 37 33.37 28.18 2.80
C ALA A 37 33.77 27.34 4.03
N GLY A 38 33.26 26.11 4.10
CA GLY A 38 33.67 25.16 5.12
C GLY A 38 35.19 24.96 5.08
N PRO A 39 35.79 24.43 6.15
CA PRO A 39 37.22 24.11 6.13
C PRO A 39 37.55 23.28 4.88
N GLU A 40 38.56 23.72 4.13
CA GLU A 40 38.99 23.08 2.89
C GLU A 40 39.46 21.65 3.23
N VAL A 41 38.66 20.65 2.85
CA VAL A 41 38.94 19.24 3.12
C VAL A 41 39.84 18.70 2.02
N ASP A 42 40.97 18.11 2.41
CA ASP A 42 41.84 17.40 1.48
C ASP A 42 41.19 16.09 1.01
N GLU A 43 40.64 16.10 -0.21
CA GLU A 43 39.98 14.95 -0.86
C GLU A 43 40.94 13.80 -1.18
N SER A 44 42.25 13.98 -1.07
CA SER A 44 43.24 12.92 -1.27
C SER A 44 43.43 12.02 -0.05
N LEU A 45 42.92 12.42 1.12
CA LEU A 45 43.04 11.65 2.35
C LEU A 45 42.26 10.33 2.23
N PRO A 46 42.86 9.18 2.59
CA PRO A 46 42.19 7.87 2.52
C PRO A 46 40.88 7.82 3.33
N VAL A 47 40.84 8.53 4.46
CA VAL A 47 39.62 8.63 5.29
C VAL A 47 38.53 9.39 4.54
N VAL A 48 38.85 10.51 3.89
CA VAL A 48 37.87 11.30 3.14
C VAL A 48 37.30 10.47 1.98
N GLN A 49 38.16 9.79 1.21
CA GLN A 49 37.73 8.88 0.14
C GLN A 49 36.83 7.74 0.65
N MET A 50 37.13 7.17 1.82
CA MET A 50 36.29 6.17 2.46
C MET A 50 34.90 6.72 2.84
N PHE A 51 34.84 7.92 3.43
CA PHE A 51 33.55 8.57 3.74
C PHE A 51 32.79 8.98 2.48
N ARG A 52 33.46 9.31 1.37
CA ARG A 52 32.81 9.53 0.06
C ARG A 52 32.17 8.25 -0.46
N ALA A 53 32.85 7.11 -0.35
CA ALA A 53 32.27 5.82 -0.72
C ALA A 53 31.03 5.48 0.14
N PHE A 54 31.11 5.69 1.46
CA PHE A 54 29.96 5.50 2.35
C PHE A 54 28.81 6.46 2.03
N GLN A 55 29.12 7.70 1.66
CA GLN A 55 28.10 8.67 1.27
C GLN A 55 27.32 8.16 0.05
N VAL A 56 28.00 7.71 -1.00
CA VAL A 56 27.35 7.16 -2.21
C VAL A 56 26.45 5.98 -1.85
N GLU A 57 26.94 5.02 -1.05
CA GLU A 57 26.15 3.85 -0.64
C GLU A 57 24.91 4.24 0.18
N LEU A 58 25.05 5.19 1.10
CA LEU A 58 23.94 5.67 1.93
C LEU A 58 22.92 6.45 1.11
N ASP A 59 23.37 7.31 0.21
CA ASP A 59 22.50 8.10 -0.67
C ASP A 59 21.71 7.17 -1.60
N ASP A 60 22.36 6.19 -2.25
CA ASP A 60 21.71 5.18 -3.08
C ASP A 60 20.65 4.38 -2.29
N ARG A 61 20.98 4.01 -1.05
CA ARG A 61 20.05 3.30 -0.15
C ARG A 61 18.85 4.17 0.22
N HIS A 62 19.06 5.45 0.49
CA HIS A 62 17.99 6.40 0.81
C HIS A 62 17.09 6.66 -0.39
N ASP A 63 17.67 6.86 -1.58
CA ASP A 63 16.92 7.06 -2.81
C ASP A 63 16.05 5.84 -3.14
N ARG A 64 16.58 4.62 -2.99
CA ARG A 64 15.79 3.39 -3.11
C ARG A 64 14.65 3.33 -2.11
N HIS A 65 14.91 3.67 -0.85
CA HIS A 65 13.87 3.71 0.18
C HIS A 65 12.73 4.66 -0.22
N GLU A 66 13.04 5.86 -0.69
CA GLU A 66 12.03 6.84 -1.13
C GLU A 66 11.26 6.38 -2.37
N ARG A 67 11.91 5.70 -3.32
CA ARG A 67 11.22 5.07 -4.47
C ARG A 67 10.23 4.00 -4.00
N LEU A 68 10.64 3.12 -3.08
CA LEU A 68 9.77 2.11 -2.50
C LEU A 68 8.59 2.70 -1.73
N VAL A 69 8.81 3.78 -0.96
CA VAL A 69 7.71 4.47 -0.24
C VAL A 69 6.68 5.04 -1.22
N LYS A 70 7.11 5.59 -2.36
CA LYS A 70 6.19 6.09 -3.40
C LYS A 70 5.38 4.95 -4.01
N LEU A 71 6.04 3.87 -4.44
CA LEU A 71 5.37 2.69 -5.00
C LEU A 71 4.38 2.09 -3.99
N SER A 72 4.78 1.97 -2.73
CA SER A 72 3.92 1.50 -1.65
C SER A 72 2.65 2.33 -1.51
N ARG A 73 2.78 3.66 -1.60
CA ARG A 73 1.64 4.57 -1.47
C ARG A 73 0.68 4.41 -2.63
N ASP A 74 1.19 4.22 -3.85
CA ASP A 74 0.36 4.00 -5.03
C ASP A 74 -0.40 2.66 -4.94
N VAL A 75 0.28 1.60 -4.48
CA VAL A 75 -0.37 0.30 -4.18
C VAL A 75 -1.47 0.46 -3.13
N THR A 76 -1.22 1.20 -2.03
CA THR A 76 -2.24 1.47 -1.00
C THR A 76 -3.45 2.19 -1.60
N ILE A 77 -3.24 3.20 -2.44
CA ILE A 77 -4.33 3.99 -3.04
C ILE A 77 -5.20 3.11 -3.94
N GLU A 78 -4.60 2.32 -4.82
CA GLU A 78 -5.36 1.46 -5.74
C GLU A 78 -6.02 0.27 -5.02
N SER A 79 -5.38 -0.28 -3.99
CA SER A 79 -5.99 -1.31 -3.14
C SER A 79 -7.24 -0.78 -2.43
N LYS A 80 -7.16 0.42 -1.84
CA LYS A 80 -8.34 1.11 -1.27
C LYS A 80 -9.44 1.33 -2.29
N ARG A 81 -9.09 1.81 -3.48
CA ARG A 81 -10.07 2.01 -4.57
C ARG A 81 -10.76 0.71 -4.94
N THR A 82 -10.03 -0.40 -4.93
CA THR A 82 -10.59 -1.74 -5.18
C THR A 82 -11.51 -2.18 -4.04
N ILE A 83 -11.13 -1.96 -2.78
CA ILE A 83 -12.00 -2.23 -1.61
C ILE A 83 -13.30 -1.41 -1.71
N PHE A 84 -13.20 -0.11 -2.01
CA PHE A 84 -14.39 0.75 -2.20
C PHE A 84 -15.26 0.30 -3.38
N LEU A 85 -14.66 -0.19 -4.46
CA LEU A 85 -15.38 -0.76 -5.59
C LEU A 85 -16.18 -2.01 -5.16
N LEU A 86 -15.55 -2.90 -4.40
CA LEU A 86 -16.17 -4.12 -3.89
C LEU A 86 -17.35 -3.85 -2.93
N HIS A 87 -17.28 -2.78 -2.13
CA HIS A 87 -18.39 -2.34 -1.28
C HIS A 87 -19.63 -1.85 -2.04
N ARG A 88 -19.52 -1.56 -3.35
CA ARG A 88 -20.66 -1.17 -4.18
C ARG A 88 -21.55 -2.35 -4.56
N ILE A 89 -21.13 -3.58 -4.26
CA ILE A 89 -21.91 -4.78 -4.55
C ILE A 89 -23.05 -4.88 -3.54
N MET A 90 -24.23 -4.45 -3.98
CA MET A 90 -25.49 -4.44 -3.20
C MET A 90 -26.47 -5.53 -3.65
N GLY A 91 -26.10 -6.37 -4.63
CA GLY A 91 -26.96 -7.45 -5.14
C GLY A 91 -26.32 -8.22 -6.29
N GLU A 92 -26.89 -9.38 -6.61
CA GLU A 92 -26.28 -10.36 -7.53
C GLU A 92 -26.15 -9.85 -8.98
N GLN A 93 -27.07 -9.01 -9.46
CA GLN A 93 -27.02 -8.53 -10.86
C GLN A 93 -25.77 -7.71 -11.21
N GLN A 94 -25.16 -7.04 -10.22
CA GLN A 94 -23.97 -6.20 -10.41
C GLN A 94 -22.69 -6.88 -9.93
N LYS A 95 -22.81 -8.01 -9.24
CA LYS A 95 -21.71 -8.71 -8.59
C LYS A 95 -20.66 -9.14 -9.60
N ASP A 96 -21.04 -9.90 -10.62
CA ASP A 96 -20.11 -10.45 -11.61
C ASP A 96 -19.34 -9.37 -12.37
N LYS A 97 -20.03 -8.30 -12.79
CA LYS A 97 -19.41 -7.18 -13.49
C LYS A 97 -18.40 -6.45 -12.59
N THR A 98 -18.78 -6.19 -11.34
CA THR A 98 -17.91 -5.49 -10.38
C THR A 98 -16.72 -6.35 -9.98
N LEU A 99 -16.91 -7.67 -9.84
CA LEU A 99 -15.83 -8.62 -9.61
C LEU A 99 -14.88 -8.70 -10.80
N ALA A 100 -15.37 -8.67 -12.03
CA ALA A 100 -14.50 -8.63 -13.21
C ALA A 100 -13.66 -7.34 -13.25
N GLU A 101 -14.26 -6.19 -12.94
CA GLU A 101 -13.53 -4.92 -12.83
C GLU A 101 -12.48 -4.94 -11.70
N ALA A 102 -12.85 -5.42 -10.51
CA ALA A 102 -11.95 -5.54 -9.37
C ALA A 102 -10.79 -6.51 -9.68
N HIS A 103 -11.06 -7.64 -10.32
CA HIS A 103 -10.03 -8.58 -10.76
C HIS A 103 -9.04 -7.93 -11.73
N GLY A 104 -9.53 -7.12 -12.68
CA GLY A 104 -8.68 -6.36 -13.59
C GLY A 104 -7.73 -5.42 -12.84
N LYS A 105 -8.24 -4.66 -11.87
CA LYS A 105 -7.44 -3.76 -11.03
C LYS A 105 -6.40 -4.50 -10.18
N LEU A 106 -6.78 -5.63 -9.58
CA LEU A 106 -5.84 -6.45 -8.81
C LEU A 106 -4.75 -7.05 -9.71
N SER A 107 -5.12 -7.50 -10.92
CA SER A 107 -4.16 -7.99 -11.92
C SER A 107 -3.20 -6.89 -12.36
N GLU A 108 -3.68 -5.66 -12.55
CA GLU A 108 -2.83 -4.51 -12.88
C GLU A 108 -1.86 -4.20 -11.73
N LEU A 109 -2.32 -4.24 -10.48
CA LEU A 109 -1.47 -4.10 -9.29
C LEU A 109 -0.36 -5.15 -9.23
N GLN A 110 -0.70 -6.41 -9.48
CA GLN A 110 0.23 -7.53 -9.51
C GLN A 110 1.29 -7.36 -10.61
N ASN A 111 0.88 -6.97 -11.81
CA ASN A 111 1.75 -6.94 -12.98
C ASN A 111 2.56 -5.64 -13.15
N SER A 112 2.16 -4.55 -12.48
CA SER A 112 2.84 -3.26 -12.55
C SER A 112 3.45 -2.86 -11.20
N GLN A 113 2.73 -2.22 -10.29
CA GLN A 113 3.34 -1.62 -9.10
C GLN A 113 4.03 -2.64 -8.17
N LEU A 114 3.45 -3.82 -7.96
CA LEU A 114 4.08 -4.86 -7.14
C LEU A 114 5.32 -5.47 -7.82
N ARG A 115 5.30 -5.55 -9.15
CA ARG A 115 6.47 -5.94 -9.95
C ARG A 115 7.58 -4.90 -9.83
N GLU A 116 7.26 -3.61 -9.88
CA GLU A 116 8.24 -2.52 -9.72
C GLU A 116 8.88 -2.55 -8.33
N ILE A 117 8.10 -2.82 -7.28
CA ILE A 117 8.64 -3.04 -5.92
C ILE A 117 9.61 -4.23 -5.92
N ALA A 118 9.25 -5.34 -6.57
CA ALA A 118 10.13 -6.49 -6.69
C ALA A 118 11.45 -6.13 -7.40
N THR A 119 11.37 -5.36 -8.50
CA THR A 119 12.54 -4.93 -9.28
C THR A 119 13.47 -4.04 -8.47
N GLU A 120 12.94 -3.09 -7.70
CA GLU A 120 13.74 -2.22 -6.81
C GLU A 120 14.45 -3.00 -5.70
N LEU A 121 13.90 -4.16 -5.30
CA LEU A 121 14.46 -5.05 -4.29
C LEU A 121 15.40 -6.11 -4.89
N ARG A 122 15.66 -6.10 -6.21
CA ARG A 122 16.59 -7.03 -6.85
C ARG A 122 17.98 -6.93 -6.21
N ASP A 123 18.54 -8.09 -5.87
CA ASP A 123 19.84 -8.24 -5.19
C ASP A 123 19.96 -7.48 -3.86
N GLN A 124 18.84 -7.06 -3.27
CA GLN A 124 18.78 -6.41 -1.97
C GLN A 124 18.25 -7.37 -0.91
N CYS A 125 18.59 -7.10 0.36
CA CYS A 125 17.91 -7.73 1.48
C CYS A 125 16.52 -7.11 1.67
N PRO A 126 15.40 -7.82 1.41
CA PRO A 126 14.06 -7.22 1.46
C PRO A 126 13.67 -6.72 2.86
N TYR A 127 14.16 -7.37 3.91
CA TYR A 127 13.90 -6.99 5.31
C TYR A 127 14.42 -5.60 5.66
N LEU A 128 15.46 -5.14 4.97
CA LEU A 128 16.05 -3.82 5.20
C LEU A 128 15.11 -2.69 4.74
N TYR A 129 14.24 -2.98 3.76
CA TYR A 129 13.28 -2.05 3.18
C TYR A 129 11.83 -2.37 3.54
N LEU A 130 11.58 -3.39 4.36
CA LEU A 130 10.24 -3.87 4.71
C LEU A 130 9.30 -2.73 5.12
N ARG A 131 9.78 -1.80 5.96
CA ARG A 131 8.99 -0.65 6.42
C ARG A 131 8.56 0.32 5.30
N ALA A 132 9.25 0.33 4.17
CA ALA A 132 8.95 1.20 3.04
C ALA A 132 7.71 0.72 2.27
N TYR A 133 7.57 -0.60 2.07
CA TYR A 133 6.54 -1.19 1.21
C TYR A 133 5.48 -2.02 1.94
N SER A 134 5.74 -2.43 3.18
CA SER A 134 4.83 -3.20 4.02
C SER A 134 3.42 -2.58 4.12
N PRO A 135 3.23 -1.25 4.27
CA PRO A 135 1.88 -0.66 4.26
C PRO A 135 1.10 -0.88 2.95
N GLY A 136 1.79 -0.83 1.81
CA GLY A 136 1.19 -1.11 0.50
C GLY A 136 0.80 -2.59 0.37
N VAL A 137 1.70 -3.48 0.79
CA VAL A 137 1.46 -4.93 0.74
C VAL A 137 0.32 -5.36 1.66
N GLN A 138 0.22 -4.80 2.88
CA GLN A 138 -0.90 -5.07 3.81
C GLN A 138 -2.24 -4.68 3.21
N GLU A 139 -2.33 -3.50 2.60
CA GLU A 139 -3.56 -3.04 1.94
C GLU A 139 -3.91 -3.89 0.70
N TYR A 140 -2.90 -4.34 -0.06
CA TYR A 140 -3.10 -5.28 -1.16
C TYR A 140 -3.64 -6.63 -0.67
N VAL A 141 -3.10 -7.17 0.42
CA VAL A 141 -3.61 -8.40 1.06
C VAL A 141 -5.07 -8.20 1.47
N GLU A 142 -5.41 -7.09 2.10
CA GLU A 142 -6.79 -6.75 2.47
C GLU A 142 -7.71 -6.74 1.24
N ALA A 143 -7.28 -6.09 0.15
CA ALA A 143 -8.07 -6.02 -1.09
C ALA A 143 -8.27 -7.40 -1.75
N VAL A 144 -7.23 -8.22 -1.85
CA VAL A 144 -7.29 -9.57 -2.46
C VAL A 144 -8.12 -10.53 -1.61
N THR A 145 -7.93 -10.50 -0.30
CA THR A 145 -8.71 -11.34 0.63
C THR A 145 -10.18 -10.93 0.63
N PHE A 146 -10.49 -9.62 0.56
CA PHE A 146 -11.86 -9.15 0.44
C PHE A 146 -12.51 -9.54 -0.89
N TYR A 147 -11.76 -9.46 -1.99
CA TYR A 147 -12.18 -9.95 -3.30
C TYR A 147 -12.56 -11.43 -3.28
N HIS A 148 -11.68 -12.29 -2.76
CA HIS A 148 -11.94 -13.73 -2.67
C HIS A 148 -13.10 -14.08 -1.73
N TYR A 149 -13.25 -13.31 -0.64
CA TYR A 149 -14.41 -13.47 0.23
C TYR A 149 -15.72 -13.17 -0.51
N ILE A 150 -15.80 -12.07 -1.27
CA ILE A 150 -17.03 -11.72 -2.00
C ILE A 150 -17.32 -12.71 -3.13
N LYS A 151 -16.27 -13.21 -3.79
CA LYS A 151 -16.38 -14.13 -4.93
C LYS A 151 -16.79 -15.53 -4.47
N ASP A 152 -16.04 -16.12 -3.53
CA ASP A 152 -16.10 -17.54 -3.20
C ASP A 152 -16.53 -17.79 -1.74
N GLY A 153 -16.68 -16.75 -0.91
CA GLY A 153 -17.02 -16.89 0.52
C GLY A 153 -15.89 -17.44 1.40
N ARG A 154 -14.64 -17.41 0.91
CA ARG A 154 -13.48 -18.00 1.60
C ARG A 154 -12.36 -16.98 1.83
N LEU A 155 -11.49 -17.30 2.79
CA LEU A 155 -10.21 -16.62 2.96
C LEU A 155 -9.18 -17.26 2.02
N VAL A 156 -8.44 -16.43 1.29
CA VAL A 156 -7.31 -16.85 0.43
C VAL A 156 -6.06 -17.04 1.28
N SER A 157 -5.27 -18.08 0.99
CA SER A 157 -4.03 -18.38 1.72
C SER A 157 -2.86 -17.47 1.33
N LEU A 158 -1.83 -17.42 2.17
CA LEU A 158 -0.60 -16.68 1.88
C LEU A 158 0.07 -17.19 0.60
N GLU A 159 0.10 -18.51 0.41
CA GLU A 159 0.68 -19.16 -0.76
C GLU A 159 -0.04 -18.72 -2.04
N GLU A 160 -1.37 -18.69 -2.03
CA GLU A 160 -2.18 -18.21 -3.16
C GLU A 160 -1.95 -16.73 -3.47
N ILE A 161 -1.71 -15.89 -2.46
CA ILE A 161 -1.38 -14.47 -2.67
C ILE A 161 0.02 -14.29 -3.27
N CYS A 162 0.98 -15.12 -2.88
CA CYS A 162 2.36 -15.05 -3.36
C CYS A 162 2.54 -15.61 -4.78
N GLN A 163 1.70 -16.56 -5.21
CA GLN A 163 1.75 -17.16 -6.56
C GLN A 163 1.82 -16.15 -7.72
N PRO A 164 0.93 -15.14 -7.81
CA PRO A 164 0.97 -14.14 -8.88
C PRO A 164 2.11 -13.11 -8.74
N LEU A 165 2.91 -13.17 -7.67
CA LEU A 165 4.00 -12.23 -7.38
C LEU A 165 5.38 -12.80 -7.73
N VAL A 166 5.39 -13.82 -8.59
CA VAL A 166 6.59 -14.39 -9.20
C VAL A 166 6.64 -13.94 -10.65
N TYR A 167 7.74 -13.31 -11.03
CA TYR A 167 7.92 -12.67 -12.33
C TYR A 167 9.09 -13.32 -13.06
N ASP A 168 8.85 -13.69 -14.31
CA ASP A 168 9.93 -14.10 -15.21
C ASP A 168 10.69 -12.85 -15.65
N GLU A 169 12.02 -12.88 -15.48
CA GLU A 169 12.87 -11.87 -16.10
C GLU A 169 12.93 -12.12 -17.60
N GLN A 170 12.42 -11.17 -18.37
CA GLN A 170 12.79 -11.08 -19.78
C GLN A 170 14.21 -10.50 -19.83
N PRO A 171 15.13 -11.12 -20.57
CA PRO A 171 16.44 -10.54 -20.79
C PRO A 171 16.24 -9.16 -21.41
N GLU A 172 16.74 -8.12 -20.74
CA GLU A 172 16.79 -6.78 -21.29
C GLU A 172 17.46 -6.88 -22.68
N GLU A 173 16.74 -6.46 -23.73
CA GLU A 173 17.37 -6.27 -25.03
C GLU A 173 18.47 -5.24 -24.82
N ALA A 174 19.71 -5.71 -24.80
CA ALA A 174 20.88 -4.88 -24.72
C ALA A 174 20.74 -3.78 -25.79
N GLU A 175 20.62 -2.53 -25.35
CA GLU A 175 20.78 -1.39 -26.23
C GLU A 175 22.11 -1.57 -26.95
N SER A 176 22.02 -1.84 -28.25
CA SER A 176 23.19 -2.07 -29.08
C SER A 176 23.95 -0.76 -29.19
N ASP A 177 25.09 -0.68 -28.51
CA ASP A 177 26.21 0.10 -29.01
C ASP A 177 27.51 -0.69 -28.85
N LEU A 178 28.14 -0.88 -30.01
CA LEU A 178 29.28 -1.75 -30.29
C LEU A 178 30.54 -1.32 -29.53
N VAL A 179 31.26 -2.27 -28.91
CA VAL A 179 32.65 -2.57 -29.28
C VAL A 179 33.02 -4.01 -28.90
N ALA A 180 33.44 -4.80 -29.90
CA ALA A 180 33.93 -6.16 -29.73
C ALA A 180 35.40 -6.18 -29.32
N SER A 181 35.73 -6.90 -28.24
CA SER A 181 36.94 -7.76 -28.12
C SER A 181 37.09 -8.30 -26.70
N GLY A 182 37.15 -9.63 -26.55
CA GLY A 182 37.58 -10.27 -25.32
C GLY A 182 36.95 -11.65 -25.12
N GLU A 183 37.66 -12.70 -25.55
CA GLU A 183 37.34 -14.09 -25.23
C GLU A 183 37.40 -14.29 -23.71
N GLY A 184 36.28 -14.72 -23.13
CA GLY A 184 36.16 -15.08 -21.71
C GLY A 184 35.01 -16.08 -21.55
N GLU A 185 35.33 -17.21 -20.95
CA GLU A 185 34.45 -18.39 -20.79
C GLU A 185 33.06 -18.02 -20.27
N ALA A 186 32.02 -18.46 -20.99
CA ALA A 186 30.65 -18.40 -20.53
C ALA A 186 30.45 -19.32 -19.31
N PRO A 187 29.91 -18.84 -18.17
CA PRO A 187 29.51 -19.74 -17.09
C PRO A 187 28.31 -20.60 -17.56
N PRO A 188 28.27 -21.89 -17.21
CA PRO A 188 27.23 -22.79 -17.67
C PRO A 188 25.95 -22.61 -16.86
N GLY A 189 24.82 -22.36 -17.53
CA GLY A 189 23.50 -22.77 -17.04
C GLY A 189 22.86 -21.95 -15.92
N GLY A 190 22.83 -20.61 -16.02
CA GLY A 190 21.94 -19.81 -15.19
C GLY A 190 20.48 -19.99 -15.64
N SER A 191 19.65 -20.67 -14.85
CA SER A 191 18.19 -20.55 -14.94
C SER A 191 17.83 -19.05 -14.95
N PRO A 192 16.77 -18.62 -15.69
CA PRO A 192 16.38 -17.22 -15.67
C PRO A 192 16.17 -16.78 -14.21
N ALA A 193 16.81 -15.68 -13.83
CA ALA A 193 16.68 -15.15 -12.48
C ALA A 193 15.20 -14.77 -12.28
N GLN A 194 14.48 -15.52 -11.45
CA GLN A 194 13.10 -15.22 -11.14
C GLN A 194 13.06 -14.09 -10.12
N LEU A 195 12.34 -13.04 -10.45
CA LEU A 195 12.08 -11.93 -9.55
C LEU A 195 10.82 -12.25 -8.73
N ARG A 196 10.87 -12.10 -7.41
CA ARG A 196 9.73 -12.42 -6.54
C ARG A 196 9.53 -11.36 -5.46
N LEU A 197 8.28 -10.98 -5.22
CA LEU A 197 7.91 -10.19 -4.05
C LEU A 197 7.34 -11.11 -2.97
N GLU A 198 8.08 -11.28 -1.88
CA GLU A 198 7.61 -12.07 -0.75
C GLU A 198 6.66 -11.25 0.13
N VAL A 199 5.43 -11.74 0.31
CA VAL A 199 4.52 -11.23 1.34
C VAL A 199 4.88 -11.92 2.65
N THR A 200 5.26 -11.15 3.66
CA THR A 200 5.62 -11.74 4.95
C THR A 200 4.38 -12.29 5.68
N PRO A 201 4.50 -13.34 6.50
CA PRO A 201 3.39 -13.81 7.32
C PRO A 201 2.80 -12.70 8.21
N THR A 202 3.63 -11.76 8.65
CA THR A 202 3.19 -10.60 9.44
C THR A 202 2.33 -9.65 8.60
N ASP A 203 2.76 -9.29 7.39
CA ASP A 203 1.95 -8.44 6.50
C ASP A 203 0.63 -9.10 6.13
N TYR A 204 0.65 -10.42 5.90
CA TYR A 204 -0.56 -11.19 5.65
C TYR A 204 -1.52 -11.13 6.85
N MET A 205 -1.02 -11.43 8.06
CA MET A 205 -1.84 -11.39 9.27
C MET A 205 -2.41 -10.00 9.54
N LEU A 206 -1.63 -8.93 9.30
CA LEU A 206 -2.08 -7.55 9.48
C LEU A 206 -3.14 -7.16 8.43
N GLY A 207 -2.94 -7.50 7.15
CA GLY A 207 -3.96 -7.27 6.12
C GLY A 207 -5.25 -8.06 6.36
N VAL A 208 -5.15 -9.30 6.85
CA VAL A 208 -6.32 -10.11 7.26
C VAL A 208 -7.00 -9.52 8.51
N ALA A 209 -6.25 -8.90 9.42
CA ALA A 209 -6.83 -8.19 10.55
C ALA A 209 -7.66 -6.99 10.07
N ASP A 210 -7.15 -6.20 9.13
CA ASP A 210 -7.87 -5.03 8.58
C ASP A 210 -9.08 -5.45 7.74
N LEU A 211 -9.00 -6.57 7.00
CA LEU A 211 -10.14 -7.20 6.31
C LEU A 211 -11.34 -7.37 7.24
N THR A 212 -11.14 -7.71 8.52
CA THR A 212 -12.26 -7.88 9.47
C THR A 212 -13.11 -6.61 9.62
N GLY A 213 -12.49 -5.43 9.50
CA GLY A 213 -13.17 -4.14 9.48
C GLY A 213 -14.00 -3.93 8.22
N GLU A 214 -13.51 -4.37 7.06
CA GLU A 214 -14.25 -4.31 5.80
C GLU A 214 -15.42 -5.30 5.78
N LEU A 215 -15.23 -6.50 6.33
CA LEU A 215 -16.31 -7.48 6.55
C LEU A 215 -17.42 -6.92 7.47
N MET A 216 -17.04 -6.23 8.55
CA MET A 216 -18.01 -5.55 9.43
C MET A 216 -18.76 -4.43 8.70
N ARG A 217 -18.05 -3.62 7.89
CA ARG A 217 -18.68 -2.57 7.08
C ARG A 217 -19.69 -3.15 6.09
N LYS A 218 -19.33 -4.26 5.43
CA LYS A 218 -20.23 -4.99 4.53
C LYS A 218 -21.44 -5.57 5.26
N CYS A 219 -21.26 -6.11 6.46
CA CYS A 219 -22.35 -6.59 7.32
C CYS A 219 -23.40 -5.49 7.58
N ILE A 220 -22.96 -4.31 8.01
CA ILE A 220 -23.83 -3.18 8.30
C ILE A 220 -24.60 -2.73 7.04
N ASN A 221 -23.90 -2.69 5.90
CA ASN A 221 -24.52 -2.35 4.62
C ASN A 221 -25.59 -3.39 4.22
N ALA A 222 -25.32 -4.68 4.41
CA ALA A 222 -26.25 -5.77 4.10
C ALA A 222 -27.53 -5.70 4.96
N VAL A 223 -27.39 -5.47 6.27
CA VAL A 223 -28.53 -5.27 7.18
C VAL A 223 -29.37 -4.08 6.75
N GLY A 224 -28.73 -2.96 6.37
CA GLY A 224 -29.42 -1.76 5.88
C GLY A 224 -30.28 -1.99 4.62
N GLN A 225 -30.01 -3.07 3.87
CA GLN A 225 -30.75 -3.46 2.66
C GLN A 225 -31.78 -4.57 2.92
N GLY A 226 -31.90 -5.05 4.15
CA GLY A 226 -32.79 -6.15 4.51
C GLY A 226 -32.23 -7.55 4.26
N ASN A 227 -30.93 -7.69 3.95
CA ASN A 227 -30.29 -9.01 3.91
C ASN A 227 -29.88 -9.42 5.34
N LEU A 228 -30.63 -10.36 5.91
CA LEU A 228 -30.42 -10.84 7.28
C LEU A 228 -29.55 -12.10 7.36
N GLU A 229 -29.23 -12.74 6.24
CA GLU A 229 -28.44 -13.98 6.21
C GLU A 229 -26.93 -13.71 6.21
N GLU A 230 -26.49 -12.75 5.39
CA GLU A 230 -25.08 -12.41 5.21
C GLU A 230 -24.35 -12.00 6.51
N PRO A 231 -24.97 -11.28 7.47
CA PRO A 231 -24.39 -11.02 8.79
C PRO A 231 -23.99 -12.27 9.58
N PHE A 232 -24.75 -13.37 9.48
CA PHE A 232 -24.45 -14.59 10.23
C PHE A 232 -23.24 -15.33 9.63
N VAL A 233 -23.16 -15.38 8.30
CA VAL A 233 -22.02 -15.96 7.59
C VAL A 233 -20.75 -15.16 7.89
N LEU A 234 -20.83 -13.83 7.88
CA LEU A 234 -19.74 -12.93 8.25
C LEU A 234 -19.27 -13.17 9.69
N CYS A 235 -20.21 -13.29 10.64
CA CYS A 235 -19.89 -13.57 12.04
C CYS A 235 -19.15 -14.91 12.23
N CYS A 236 -19.52 -15.95 11.48
CA CYS A 236 -18.85 -17.24 11.53
C CYS A 236 -17.39 -17.13 11.06
N LEU A 237 -17.16 -16.53 9.88
CA LEU A 237 -15.81 -16.33 9.36
C LEU A 237 -14.95 -15.48 10.31
N LEU A 238 -15.50 -14.38 10.84
CA LEU A 238 -14.78 -13.52 11.80
C LEU A 238 -14.40 -14.29 13.08
N ARG A 239 -15.27 -15.18 13.55
CA ARG A 239 -14.99 -16.03 14.72
C ARG A 239 -13.90 -17.05 14.42
N ASP A 240 -13.89 -17.63 13.22
CA ASP A 240 -12.85 -18.58 12.80
C ASP A 240 -11.49 -17.88 12.70
N VAL A 241 -11.42 -16.70 12.07
CA VAL A 241 -10.19 -15.88 12.00
C VAL A 241 -9.71 -15.48 13.40
N TYR A 242 -10.62 -15.05 14.28
CA TYR A 242 -10.27 -14.69 15.66
C TYR A 242 -9.75 -15.89 16.46
N SER A 243 -10.38 -17.06 16.31
CA SER A 243 -9.97 -18.29 17.01
C SER A 243 -8.60 -18.77 16.55
N ALA A 244 -8.32 -18.66 15.23
CA ALA A 244 -7.01 -18.96 14.65
C ALA A 244 -5.92 -17.96 15.08
N SER A 245 -6.29 -16.72 15.40
CA SER A 245 -5.36 -15.67 15.86
C SER A 245 -5.19 -15.61 17.37
N GLY A 246 -5.99 -16.37 18.13
CA GLY A 246 -6.03 -16.32 19.59
C GLY A 246 -4.81 -16.98 20.29
N PRO A 247 -4.71 -16.84 21.63
CA PRO A 247 -3.57 -17.32 22.43
C PRO A 247 -3.26 -18.82 22.30
N SER A 248 -4.24 -19.61 21.85
CA SER A 248 -4.12 -21.05 21.64
C SER A 248 -3.30 -21.40 20.40
N ALA A 249 -3.28 -20.54 19.38
CA ALA A 249 -2.52 -20.77 18.15
C ALA A 249 -1.01 -20.49 18.34
N THR A 250 -0.67 -19.48 19.14
CA THR A 250 0.72 -19.12 19.46
C THR A 250 1.42 -20.12 20.38
N ARG A 251 0.68 -21.02 21.05
CA ARG A 251 1.28 -22.11 21.86
C ARG A 251 1.68 -23.34 21.06
N ARG A 252 1.12 -23.57 19.87
CA ARG A 252 1.38 -24.77 19.06
C ARG A 252 2.74 -24.80 18.34
N GLY A 253 3.48 -23.68 18.33
CA GLY A 253 4.82 -23.59 17.74
C GLY A 253 5.97 -23.62 18.77
N ARG A 254 5.71 -24.02 20.01
CA ARG A 254 6.69 -24.05 21.12
C ARG A 254 6.98 -25.46 21.66
N GLU A 255 6.62 -26.50 20.92
CA GLU A 255 6.97 -27.90 21.25
C GLU A 255 8.06 -28.42 20.32
#